data_AF-A0A1G3R3S3-F1
#
_entry.id   AF-A0A1G3R3S3-F1
#
_cell.length_a   1.000
_cell.length_b   1.000
_cell.length_c   1.000
_cell.angle_alpha   90.00
_cell.angle_beta   90.00
_cell.angle_gamma   90.00
#
_symmetry.space_group_name_H-M   'P 1'
#
loop_
_entity.id
_entity.type
_entity.pdbx_description
1 polymer ?
#
loop_
_entity_poly.entity_id
_entity_poly.type
_entity_poly.pdbx_seq_one_letter_code
_entity_poly.pdbx_strand_id
1 'polypeptide(L)'
;MHRKLPLLGVVLAAGLFSIPAVFPAEHWAVFTDRRQNPLILEAMQSGDLADALETARALGRREDVYVADILSGLLSRRQELPILFLLRAVFPPAESSRILSERLSANTQGLDELAAGLGGFSLALRREVLRLLRHSGNRAYDGQVLLQAAWLGERLRAQGGRAEAELAGLALEVLAYAESSANPVFLDAVLRLQESSRSAPIAHRAAAVAAELAKGASGNPGEW
;
A
#
# COMPACT_ATOMS: atom_id res chain seq x y z
N MET A 1 -65.69 -9.47 -17.74
CA MET A 1 -65.30 -8.16 -17.16
C MET A 1 -64.03 -8.34 -16.37
N HIS A 2 -62.88 -8.07 -17.00
CA HIS A 2 -61.56 -8.15 -16.37
C HIS A 2 -61.30 -6.89 -15.54
N ARG A 3 -61.05 -7.04 -14.24
CA ARG A 3 -60.42 -6.00 -13.43
C ARG A 3 -59.06 -6.48 -12.95
N LYS A 4 -58.04 -5.77 -13.44
CA LYS A 4 -56.62 -5.96 -13.17
C LYS A 4 -56.30 -5.47 -11.74
N LEU A 5 -55.61 -6.30 -10.97
CA LEU A 5 -54.89 -5.89 -9.76
C LEU A 5 -53.58 -5.20 -10.18
N PRO A 6 -53.24 -4.01 -9.67
CA PRO A 6 -51.87 -3.51 -9.74
C PRO A 6 -51.06 -4.03 -8.55
N LEU A 7 -49.84 -4.46 -8.84
CA LEU A 7 -48.80 -4.82 -7.89
C LEU A 7 -48.61 -3.71 -6.85
N LEU A 8 -48.72 -4.07 -5.57
CA LEU A 8 -48.14 -3.32 -4.48
C LEU A 8 -46.61 -3.42 -4.62
N GLY A 9 -46.05 -2.43 -5.32
CA GLY A 9 -44.61 -2.19 -5.37
C GLY A 9 -44.12 -1.90 -3.96
N VAL A 10 -43.14 -2.70 -3.54
CA VAL A 10 -42.35 -2.50 -2.33
C VAL A 10 -41.77 -1.09 -2.37
N VAL A 11 -42.27 -0.21 -1.50
CA VAL A 11 -41.66 1.08 -1.22
C VAL A 11 -40.37 0.78 -0.46
N LEU A 12 -39.26 0.69 -1.20
CA LEU A 12 -37.93 0.78 -0.62
C LEU A 12 -37.84 2.21 -0.06
N ALA A 13 -37.99 2.33 1.25
CA ALA A 13 -37.68 3.53 2.01
C ALA A 13 -36.17 3.74 1.97
N ALA A 14 -35.63 4.08 0.80
CA ALA A 14 -34.38 4.78 0.66
C ALA A 14 -34.65 6.17 1.23
N GLY A 15 -34.15 6.41 2.43
CA GLY A 15 -34.14 7.73 3.05
C GLY A 15 -33.56 8.73 2.05
N LEU A 16 -34.45 9.55 1.50
CA LEU A 16 -34.17 10.74 0.72
C LEU A 16 -33.34 11.71 1.57
N PHE A 17 -32.04 11.51 1.60
CA PHE A 17 -31.13 12.65 1.59
C PHE A 17 -31.06 13.11 0.14
N SER A 18 -31.78 14.18 -0.15
CA SER A 18 -31.57 14.98 -1.36
C SER A 18 -30.11 15.40 -1.40
N ILE A 19 -29.28 14.66 -2.15
CA ILE A 19 -27.93 15.09 -2.48
C ILE A 19 -28.11 16.35 -3.34
N PRO A 20 -27.68 17.54 -2.89
CA PRO A 20 -27.78 18.74 -3.71
C PRO A 20 -26.98 18.49 -4.98
N ALA A 21 -27.59 18.75 -6.14
CA ALA A 21 -27.00 18.54 -7.47
C ALA A 21 -25.78 19.43 -7.79
N VAL A 22 -25.13 20.05 -6.79
CA VAL A 22 -23.89 20.82 -6.89
C VAL A 22 -23.09 20.69 -5.60
N PHE A 23 -22.87 19.47 -5.12
CA PHE A 23 -21.73 19.19 -4.25
C PHE A 23 -20.75 18.38 -5.07
N PRO A 24 -19.59 18.94 -5.44
CA PRO A 24 -18.60 18.14 -6.13
C PRO A 24 -18.18 16.99 -5.22
N ALA A 25 -18.02 15.79 -5.79
CA ALA A 25 -17.78 14.54 -5.05
C ALA A 25 -16.59 14.63 -4.05
N GLU A 26 -15.72 15.61 -4.25
CA GLU A 26 -14.58 15.99 -3.41
C GLU A 26 -14.91 16.42 -1.96
N HIS A 27 -16.12 16.92 -1.69
CA HIS A 27 -16.46 17.44 -0.34
C HIS A 27 -17.17 16.43 0.55
N TRP A 28 -17.93 15.48 0.01
CA TRP A 28 -18.71 14.58 0.86
C TRP A 28 -17.82 13.55 1.56
N ALA A 29 -16.82 12.98 0.87
CA ALA A 29 -15.99 11.92 1.41
C ALA A 29 -15.22 12.35 2.68
N VAL A 30 -14.85 13.62 2.80
CA VAL A 30 -14.19 14.18 3.99
C VAL A 30 -15.05 14.05 5.27
N PHE A 31 -16.37 14.17 5.13
CA PHE A 31 -17.32 14.16 6.26
C PHE A 31 -17.98 12.79 6.50
N THR A 32 -17.48 11.74 5.84
CA THR A 32 -18.01 10.38 5.97
C THR A 32 -17.31 9.59 7.08
N ASP A 33 -17.90 8.44 7.43
CA ASP A 33 -17.28 7.39 8.23
C ASP A 33 -17.13 6.11 7.39
N ARG A 34 -16.55 5.05 8.01
CA ARG A 34 -16.39 3.74 7.34
C ARG A 34 -17.68 3.12 6.80
N ARG A 35 -18.87 3.49 7.30
CA ARG A 35 -20.15 2.92 6.81
C ARG A 35 -20.43 3.33 5.37
N GLN A 36 -19.82 4.42 4.92
CA GLN A 36 -19.96 4.94 3.56
C GLN A 36 -18.87 4.43 2.62
N ASN A 37 -17.90 3.64 3.11
CA ASN A 37 -16.84 3.05 2.27
C ASN A 37 -17.38 2.32 1.02
N PRO A 38 -18.52 1.59 1.04
CA PRO A 38 -19.08 0.99 -0.17
C PRO A 38 -19.45 2.01 -1.26
N LEU A 39 -20.05 3.15 -0.89
CA LEU A 39 -20.40 4.22 -1.83
C LEU A 39 -19.16 4.94 -2.35
N ILE A 40 -18.16 5.13 -1.49
CA ILE A 40 -16.87 5.73 -1.88
C ILE A 40 -16.15 4.82 -2.87
N LEU A 41 -16.14 3.52 -2.61
CA LEU A 41 -15.57 2.52 -3.51
C LEU A 41 -16.28 2.54 -4.88
N GLU A 42 -17.61 2.59 -4.89
CA GLU A 42 -18.37 2.70 -6.13
C GLU A 42 -17.97 3.95 -6.91
N ALA A 43 -17.93 5.11 -6.25
CA ALA A 43 -17.51 6.37 -6.87
C ALA A 43 -16.09 6.31 -7.45
N MET A 44 -15.13 5.72 -6.73
CA MET A 44 -13.76 5.53 -7.22
C MET A 44 -13.67 4.54 -8.40
N GLN A 45 -14.59 3.58 -8.48
CA GLN A 45 -14.61 2.58 -9.55
C GLN A 45 -15.39 3.02 -10.79
N SER A 46 -16.39 3.90 -10.64
CA SER A 46 -17.26 4.37 -11.72
C SER A 46 -16.82 5.71 -12.32
N GLY A 47 -16.14 6.54 -11.52
CA GLY A 47 -15.62 7.84 -11.95
C GLY A 47 -14.41 7.72 -12.87
N ASP A 48 -13.97 8.85 -13.41
CA ASP A 48 -12.71 8.90 -14.15
C ASP A 48 -11.50 8.95 -13.18
N LEU A 49 -10.28 8.98 -13.74
CA LEU A 49 -9.07 8.99 -12.95
C LEU A 49 -8.93 10.26 -12.07
N ALA A 50 -9.49 11.39 -12.53
CA ALA A 50 -9.46 12.64 -11.77
C ALA A 50 -10.41 12.55 -10.57
N ASP A 51 -11.61 11.99 -10.75
CA ASP A 51 -12.56 11.74 -9.67
C ASP A 51 -11.98 10.80 -8.60
N ALA A 52 -11.31 9.72 -9.03
CA ALA A 52 -10.63 8.80 -8.11
C ALA A 52 -9.51 9.49 -7.32
N LEU A 53 -8.75 10.38 -7.97
CA LEU A 53 -7.69 11.17 -7.30
C LEU A 53 -8.27 12.15 -6.28
N GLU A 54 -9.33 12.88 -6.62
CA GLU A 54 -9.95 13.82 -5.69
C GLU A 54 -10.63 13.10 -4.52
N THR A 55 -11.27 11.96 -4.79
CA THR A 55 -11.85 11.11 -3.74
C THR A 55 -10.76 10.59 -2.80
N ALA A 56 -9.63 10.12 -3.32
CA ALA A 56 -8.48 9.72 -2.51
C ALA A 56 -7.97 10.87 -1.63
N ARG A 57 -7.82 12.08 -2.19
CA ARG A 57 -7.40 13.28 -1.44
C ARG A 57 -8.38 13.63 -0.32
N ALA A 58 -9.68 13.51 -0.57
CA ALA A 58 -10.72 13.72 0.43
C ALA A 58 -10.63 12.70 1.57
N LEU A 59 -10.45 11.41 1.25
CA LEU A 59 -10.22 10.35 2.23
C LEU A 59 -8.96 10.59 3.09
N GLY A 60 -7.90 11.15 2.52
CA GLY A 60 -6.70 11.53 3.26
C GLY A 60 -6.95 12.52 4.40
N ARG A 61 -7.95 13.40 4.23
CA ARG A 61 -8.37 14.41 5.22
C ARG A 61 -9.48 13.94 6.17
N ARG A 62 -10.04 12.75 5.94
CA ARG A 62 -11.16 12.21 6.74
C ARG A 62 -10.71 11.87 8.16
N GLU A 63 -11.58 12.14 9.12
CA GLU A 63 -11.33 11.81 10.54
C GLU A 63 -11.28 10.30 10.77
N ASP A 64 -12.25 9.53 10.22
CA ASP A 64 -12.18 8.06 10.20
C ASP A 64 -11.18 7.59 9.13
N VAL A 65 -9.97 7.24 9.58
CA VAL A 65 -8.86 6.87 8.71
C VAL A 65 -8.99 5.48 8.08
N TYR A 66 -10.04 4.71 8.40
CA TYR A 66 -10.24 3.33 7.95
C TYR A 66 -10.66 3.25 6.47
N VAL A 67 -9.76 2.76 5.61
CA VAL A 67 -9.95 2.59 4.16
C VAL A 67 -9.73 1.16 3.67
N ALA A 68 -9.56 0.18 4.57
CA ALA A 68 -9.27 -1.20 4.18
C ALA A 68 -10.33 -1.81 3.24
N ASP A 69 -11.63 -1.62 3.49
CA ASP A 69 -12.69 -2.13 2.60
C ASP A 69 -12.62 -1.54 1.18
N ILE A 70 -12.22 -0.28 1.07
CA ILE A 70 -12.02 0.39 -0.22
C ILE A 70 -10.81 -0.23 -0.92
N LEU A 71 -9.70 -0.44 -0.19
CA LEU A 71 -8.51 -1.11 -0.71
C LEU A 71 -8.84 -2.52 -1.20
N SER A 72 -9.55 -3.33 -0.43
CA SER A 72 -9.97 -4.69 -0.80
C SER A 72 -10.80 -4.68 -2.09
N GLY A 73 -11.74 -3.74 -2.19
CA GLY A 73 -12.55 -3.54 -3.38
C GLY A 73 -11.71 -3.21 -4.62
N LEU A 74 -10.77 -2.27 -4.51
CA LEU A 74 -9.88 -1.89 -5.62
C LEU A 74 -8.90 -3.02 -5.99
N LEU A 75 -8.38 -3.75 -5.01
CA LEU A 75 -7.50 -4.91 -5.20
C LEU A 75 -8.19 -6.04 -5.95
N SER A 76 -9.46 -6.33 -5.62
CA SER A 76 -10.25 -7.36 -6.30
C SER A 76 -10.39 -7.10 -7.81
N ARG A 77 -10.40 -5.83 -8.21
CA ARG A 77 -10.47 -5.39 -9.61
C ARG A 77 -9.11 -5.04 -10.21
N ARG A 78 -8.01 -5.21 -9.46
CA ARG A 78 -6.63 -4.90 -9.87
C ARG A 78 -6.44 -3.45 -10.35
N GLN A 79 -7.10 -2.50 -9.69
CA GLN A 79 -7.05 -1.08 -10.08
C GLN A 79 -5.84 -0.37 -9.44
N GLU A 80 -4.63 -0.58 -9.96
CA GLU A 80 -3.40 -0.10 -9.32
C GLU A 80 -3.28 1.42 -9.18
N LEU A 81 -3.72 2.20 -10.17
CA LEU A 81 -3.62 3.66 -10.12
C LEU A 81 -4.50 4.27 -9.01
N PRO A 82 -5.81 3.94 -8.91
CA PRO A 82 -6.62 4.32 -7.77
C PRO A 82 -6.04 3.88 -6.42
N ILE A 83 -5.48 2.67 -6.33
CA ILE A 83 -4.81 2.19 -5.11
C ILE A 83 -3.63 3.12 -4.78
N LEU A 84 -2.76 3.41 -5.74
CA LEU A 84 -1.59 4.26 -5.52
C LEU A 84 -1.99 5.68 -5.05
N PHE A 85 -3.04 6.26 -5.62
CA PHE A 85 -3.58 7.56 -5.17
C PHE A 85 -4.12 7.48 -3.76
N LEU A 86 -4.91 6.45 -3.45
CA LEU A 86 -5.47 6.22 -2.13
C LEU A 86 -4.36 6.08 -1.08
N LEU A 87 -3.35 5.25 -1.35
CA LEU A 87 -2.23 5.04 -0.43
C LEU A 87 -1.46 6.33 -0.17
N ARG A 88 -1.15 7.11 -1.21
CA ARG A 88 -0.41 8.37 -1.05
C ARG A 88 -1.20 9.47 -0.37
N ALA A 89 -2.51 9.48 -0.53
CA ALA A 89 -3.37 10.46 0.12
C ALA A 89 -3.63 10.12 1.58
N VAL A 90 -3.89 8.86 1.90
CA VAL A 90 -4.23 8.40 3.26
C VAL A 90 -2.98 8.21 4.12
N PHE A 91 -1.85 7.84 3.52
CA PHE A 91 -0.59 7.58 4.21
C PHE A 91 0.55 8.45 3.64
N PRO A 92 0.49 9.79 3.74
CA PRO A 92 1.42 10.67 3.04
C PRO A 92 2.89 10.43 3.44
N PRO A 93 3.85 10.46 2.50
CA PRO A 93 5.28 10.24 2.82
C PRO A 93 5.91 11.28 3.76
N ALA A 94 5.37 12.50 3.78
CA ALA A 94 5.86 13.61 4.61
C ALA A 94 5.25 13.62 6.02
N GLU A 95 4.36 12.69 6.32
CA GLU A 95 3.67 12.61 7.61
C GLU A 95 4.60 12.16 8.73
N SER A 96 4.32 12.58 9.97
CA SER A 96 5.10 12.11 11.11
C SER A 96 4.94 10.60 11.30
N SER A 97 6.02 9.92 11.72
CA SER A 97 6.03 8.46 11.94
C SER A 97 4.91 7.99 12.88
N ARG A 98 4.59 8.79 13.91
CA ARG A 98 3.51 8.50 14.86
C ARG A 98 2.13 8.49 14.18
N ILE A 99 1.77 9.57 13.48
CA ILE A 99 0.47 9.68 12.80
C ILE A 99 0.34 8.58 11.73
N LEU A 100 1.42 8.32 11.00
CA LEU A 100 1.45 7.25 10.01
C LEU A 100 1.21 5.87 10.64
N SER A 101 1.85 5.59 11.79
CA SER A 101 1.66 4.34 12.53
C SER A 101 0.21 4.17 13.03
N GLU A 102 -0.40 5.23 13.57
CA GLU A 102 -1.81 5.24 14.00
C GLU A 102 -2.77 4.96 12.83
N ARG A 103 -2.51 5.53 11.65
CA ARG A 103 -3.31 5.26 10.45
C ARG A 103 -3.12 3.84 9.93
N LEU A 104 -1.89 3.32 9.95
CA LEU A 104 -1.57 1.97 9.50
C LEU A 104 -2.18 0.90 10.42
N SER A 105 -2.19 1.12 11.73
CA SER A 105 -2.80 0.19 12.69
C SER A 105 -4.32 0.09 12.52
N ALA A 106 -4.99 1.20 12.18
CA ALA A 106 -6.40 1.17 11.82
C ALA A 106 -6.68 0.38 10.53
N ASN A 107 -5.68 0.16 9.67
CA ASN A 107 -5.83 -0.42 8.33
C ASN A 107 -5.05 -1.73 8.15
N THR A 108 -4.79 -2.49 9.21
CA THR A 108 -3.97 -3.71 9.15
C THR A 108 -4.49 -4.73 8.12
N GLN A 109 -5.81 -4.95 8.04
CA GLN A 109 -6.39 -5.84 7.04
C GLN A 109 -6.00 -5.44 5.59
N GLY A 110 -6.06 -4.15 5.27
CA GLY A 110 -5.68 -3.65 3.95
C GLY A 110 -4.18 -3.85 3.69
N LEU A 111 -3.34 -3.72 4.71
CA LEU A 111 -1.90 -3.99 4.61
C LEU A 111 -1.60 -5.47 4.37
N ASP A 112 -2.32 -6.38 5.03
CA ASP A 112 -2.19 -7.82 4.83
C ASP A 112 -2.50 -8.21 3.37
N GLU A 113 -3.59 -7.66 2.82
CA GLU A 113 -3.98 -7.89 1.43
C GLU A 113 -2.97 -7.30 0.43
N LEU A 114 -2.45 -6.10 0.70
CA LEU A 114 -1.39 -5.49 -0.11
C LEU A 114 -0.09 -6.31 -0.05
N ALA A 115 0.31 -6.78 1.13
CA ALA A 115 1.50 -7.61 1.31
C ALA A 115 1.39 -8.93 0.53
N ALA A 116 0.23 -9.59 0.59
CA ALA A 116 -0.04 -10.81 -0.18
C ALA A 116 -0.02 -10.59 -1.70
N GLY A 117 -0.41 -9.40 -2.16
CA GLY A 117 -0.44 -9.03 -3.58
C GLY A 117 0.89 -8.55 -4.18
N LEU A 118 1.93 -8.31 -3.36
CA LEU A 118 3.19 -7.66 -3.78
C LEU A 118 3.80 -8.24 -5.07
N GLY A 119 3.79 -9.56 -5.22
CA GLY A 119 4.36 -10.24 -6.39
C GLY A 119 3.66 -9.94 -7.72
N GLY A 120 2.42 -9.46 -7.69
CA GLY A 120 1.60 -9.16 -8.87
C GLY A 120 1.58 -7.69 -9.29
N PHE A 121 2.07 -6.78 -8.46
CA PHE A 121 1.95 -5.34 -8.70
C PHE A 121 3.03 -4.77 -9.64
N SER A 122 2.76 -3.60 -10.21
CA SER A 122 3.78 -2.74 -10.84
C SER A 122 4.87 -2.30 -9.86
N LEU A 123 6.04 -1.88 -10.38
CA LEU A 123 7.16 -1.40 -9.58
C LEU A 123 6.77 -0.22 -8.66
N ALA A 124 5.98 0.72 -9.20
CA ALA A 124 5.55 1.90 -8.46
C ALA A 124 4.68 1.54 -7.26
N LEU A 125 3.72 0.64 -7.44
CA LEU A 125 2.85 0.18 -6.36
C LEU A 125 3.62 -0.69 -5.36
N ARG A 126 4.53 -1.58 -5.81
CA ARG A 126 5.40 -2.34 -4.88
C ARG A 126 6.21 -1.42 -3.99
N ARG A 127 6.81 -0.37 -4.54
CA ARG A 127 7.61 0.60 -3.77
C ARG A 127 6.75 1.30 -2.72
N GLU A 128 5.54 1.70 -3.10
CA GLU A 128 4.59 2.33 -2.18
C GLU A 128 4.19 1.37 -1.06
N VAL A 129 3.85 0.12 -1.38
CA VAL A 129 3.47 -0.90 -0.39
C VAL A 129 4.64 -1.19 0.55
N LEU A 130 5.86 -1.44 0.05
CA LEU A 130 7.02 -1.68 0.90
C LEU A 130 7.31 -0.51 1.85
N ARG A 131 7.13 0.73 1.39
CA ARG A 131 7.21 1.91 2.26
C ARG A 131 6.22 1.80 3.41
N LEU A 132 4.98 1.43 3.15
CA LEU A 132 3.96 1.28 4.20
C LEU A 132 4.28 0.12 5.16
N LEU A 133 4.68 -1.04 4.62
CA LEU A 133 5.06 -2.20 5.44
C LEU A 133 6.23 -1.84 6.36
N ARG A 134 7.21 -1.08 5.87
CA ARG A 134 8.32 -0.56 6.67
C ARG A 134 7.83 0.25 7.88
N HIS A 135 6.95 1.23 7.63
CA HIS A 135 6.44 2.09 8.69
C HIS A 135 5.49 1.37 9.65
N SER A 136 4.89 0.25 9.24
CA SER A 136 4.07 -0.57 10.14
C SER A 136 4.90 -1.22 11.26
N GLY A 137 6.20 -1.46 11.03
CA GLY A 137 7.08 -2.16 11.96
C GLY A 137 6.70 -3.62 12.25
N ASN A 138 5.75 -4.19 11.49
CA ASN A 138 5.23 -5.53 11.75
C ASN A 138 6.08 -6.59 11.03
N ARG A 139 6.75 -7.44 11.81
CA ARG A 139 7.61 -8.54 11.32
C ARG A 139 6.85 -9.64 10.57
N ALA A 140 5.52 -9.70 10.66
CA ALA A 140 4.72 -10.65 9.88
C ALA A 140 4.93 -10.51 8.36
N TYR A 141 5.38 -9.32 7.91
CA TYR A 141 5.62 -9.03 6.51
C TYR A 141 7.03 -9.40 6.02
N ASP A 142 7.94 -9.79 6.92
CA ASP A 142 9.35 -10.01 6.57
C ASP A 142 9.52 -11.04 5.44
N GLY A 143 8.72 -12.13 5.48
CA GLY A 143 8.72 -13.15 4.44
C GLY A 143 8.33 -12.60 3.05
N GLN A 144 7.35 -11.70 2.98
CA GLN A 144 6.95 -11.09 1.70
C GLN A 144 8.03 -10.15 1.17
N VAL A 145 8.70 -9.40 2.06
CA VAL A 145 9.82 -8.52 1.67
C VAL A 145 11.03 -9.31 1.19
N LEU A 146 11.37 -10.43 1.84
CA LEU A 146 12.42 -11.35 1.40
C LEU A 146 12.16 -11.90 -0.01
N LEU A 147 10.90 -12.24 -0.33
CA LEU A 147 10.52 -12.66 -1.68
C LEU A 147 10.75 -11.54 -2.71
N GLN A 148 10.48 -10.28 -2.36
CA GLN A 148 10.78 -9.14 -3.22
C GLN A 148 12.28 -8.94 -3.41
N ALA A 149 13.07 -9.09 -2.33
CA ALA A 149 14.53 -8.98 -2.39
C ALA A 149 15.14 -10.06 -3.31
N ALA A 150 14.68 -11.31 -3.19
CA ALA A 150 15.10 -12.40 -4.07
C ALA A 150 14.74 -12.10 -5.54
N TRP A 151 13.50 -11.70 -5.81
CA TRP A 151 13.04 -11.34 -7.14
C TRP A 151 13.86 -10.18 -7.75
N LEU A 152 14.17 -9.15 -6.96
CA LEU A 152 15.02 -8.03 -7.37
C LEU A 152 16.43 -8.50 -7.72
N GLY A 153 17.03 -9.39 -6.92
CA GLY A 153 18.35 -9.95 -7.20
C GLY A 153 18.40 -10.68 -8.55
N GLU A 154 17.40 -11.52 -8.84
CA GLU A 154 17.26 -12.18 -10.14
C GLU A 154 17.11 -11.17 -11.29
N ARG A 155 16.27 -10.15 -11.11
CA ARG A 155 16.05 -9.10 -12.11
C ARG A 155 17.31 -8.30 -12.41
N LEU A 156 18.04 -7.89 -11.38
CA LEU A 156 19.31 -7.17 -11.54
C LEU A 156 20.33 -8.04 -12.27
N ARG A 157 20.46 -9.32 -11.89
CA ARG A 157 21.36 -10.26 -12.59
C ARG A 157 20.99 -10.41 -14.07
N ALA A 158 19.70 -10.57 -14.38
CA ALA A 158 19.22 -10.62 -15.76
C ALA A 158 19.52 -9.34 -16.56
N GLN A 159 19.55 -8.18 -15.89
CA GLN A 159 19.91 -6.88 -16.49
C GLN A 159 21.43 -6.58 -16.42
N GLY A 160 22.28 -7.57 -16.14
CA GLY A 160 23.73 -7.40 -16.04
C GLY A 160 24.15 -6.46 -14.91
N GLY A 161 23.35 -6.40 -13.84
CA GLY A 161 23.50 -5.55 -12.67
C GLY A 161 23.11 -4.09 -12.87
N ARG A 162 22.58 -3.72 -14.04
CA ARG A 162 22.04 -2.37 -14.26
C ARG A 162 20.66 -2.26 -13.64
N ALA A 163 20.35 -1.10 -13.07
CA ALA A 163 19.06 -0.79 -12.49
C ALA A 163 18.55 0.51 -13.10
N GLU A 164 17.45 0.42 -13.83
CA GLU A 164 16.65 1.58 -14.23
C GLU A 164 15.98 2.24 -13.00
N ALA A 165 15.55 3.50 -13.14
CA ALA A 165 15.19 4.35 -11.99
C ALA A 165 14.13 3.73 -11.06
N GLU A 166 13.07 3.13 -11.62
CA GLU A 166 12.02 2.50 -10.82
C GLU A 166 12.51 1.24 -10.09
N LEU A 167 13.32 0.41 -10.76
CA LEU A 167 13.90 -0.80 -10.16
C LEU A 167 14.91 -0.43 -9.06
N ALA A 168 15.71 0.61 -9.28
CA ALA A 168 16.63 1.15 -8.29
C ALA A 168 15.88 1.71 -7.07
N GLY A 169 14.81 2.46 -7.30
CA GLY A 169 13.95 2.97 -6.22
C GLY A 169 13.34 1.84 -5.39
N LEU A 170 12.88 0.77 -6.05
CA LEU A 170 12.35 -0.41 -5.34
C LEU A 170 13.44 -1.13 -4.53
N ALA A 171 14.64 -1.29 -5.07
CA ALA A 171 15.76 -1.88 -4.34
C ALA A 171 16.15 -1.08 -3.09
N LEU A 172 16.20 0.25 -3.20
CA LEU A 172 16.48 1.12 -2.06
C LEU A 172 15.39 1.02 -0.98
N GLU A 173 14.13 0.84 -1.37
CA GLU A 173 13.03 0.66 -0.41
C GLU A 173 13.12 -0.68 0.34
N VAL A 174 13.50 -1.78 -0.36
CA VAL A 174 13.78 -3.07 0.28
C VAL A 174 14.94 -2.95 1.28
N LEU A 175 16.02 -2.28 0.91
CA LEU A 175 17.16 -2.05 1.81
C LEU A 175 16.78 -1.20 3.03
N ALA A 176 15.94 -0.18 2.83
CA ALA A 176 15.44 0.65 3.92
C ALA A 176 14.48 -0.12 4.84
N TYR A 177 13.67 -1.03 4.31
CA TYR A 177 12.88 -1.96 5.13
C TYR A 177 13.80 -2.81 5.99
N ALA A 178 14.76 -3.50 5.38
CA ALA A 178 15.69 -4.39 6.07
C ALA A 178 16.42 -3.67 7.21
N GLU A 179 16.94 -2.47 6.96
CA GLU A 179 17.59 -1.63 7.99
C GLU A 179 16.63 -1.32 9.15
N SER A 180 15.43 -0.83 8.86
CA SER A 180 14.47 -0.44 9.90
C SER A 180 13.97 -1.60 10.74
N SER A 181 13.87 -2.80 10.15
CA SER A 181 13.46 -4.02 10.87
C SER A 181 14.51 -4.48 11.87
N ALA A 182 15.79 -4.13 11.62
CA ALA A 182 16.98 -4.64 12.28
C ALA A 182 16.98 -6.18 12.43
N ASN A 183 16.29 -6.90 11.54
CA ASN A 183 16.13 -8.35 11.62
C ASN A 183 17.27 -9.05 10.84
N PRO A 184 18.14 -9.82 11.50
CA PRO A 184 19.27 -10.50 10.86
C PRO A 184 18.88 -11.42 9.69
N VAL A 185 17.63 -11.89 9.62
CA VAL A 185 17.14 -12.72 8.50
C VAL A 185 17.35 -12.08 7.12
N PHE A 186 17.42 -10.74 7.06
CA PHE A 186 17.64 -10.01 5.81
C PHE A 186 19.09 -10.00 5.34
N LEU A 187 20.06 -10.41 6.16
CA LEU A 187 21.49 -10.25 5.85
C LEU A 187 21.88 -10.90 4.52
N ASP A 188 21.52 -12.17 4.32
CA ASP A 188 21.82 -12.89 3.07
C ASP A 188 21.18 -12.22 1.85
N ALA A 189 19.91 -11.79 1.98
CA ALA A 189 19.20 -11.11 0.91
C ALA A 189 19.86 -9.77 0.54
N VAL A 190 20.29 -8.99 1.54
CA VAL A 190 20.99 -7.71 1.34
C VAL A 190 22.35 -7.92 0.65
N LEU A 191 23.13 -8.92 1.08
CA LEU A 191 24.41 -9.26 0.44
C LEU A 191 24.22 -9.69 -1.02
N ARG A 192 23.23 -10.54 -1.30
CA ARG A 192 22.90 -10.93 -2.69
C ARG A 192 22.50 -9.74 -3.55
N LEU A 193 21.75 -8.78 -3.01
CA LEU A 193 21.40 -7.55 -3.72
C LEU A 193 22.64 -6.69 -4.02
N GLN A 194 23.58 -6.60 -3.07
CA GLN A 194 24.86 -5.92 -3.27
C GLN A 194 25.65 -6.57 -4.41
N GLU A 195 25.82 -7.89 -4.40
CA GLU A 195 26.56 -8.65 -5.41
C GLU A 195 25.90 -8.58 -6.79
N SER A 196 24.57 -8.57 -6.82
CA SER A 196 23.79 -8.55 -8.06
C SER A 196 23.76 -7.17 -8.73
N SER A 197 24.14 -6.10 -8.02
CA SER A 197 24.02 -4.72 -8.49
C SER A 197 25.36 -4.12 -8.93
N ARG A 198 25.35 -3.41 -10.06
CA ARG A 198 26.44 -2.51 -10.50
C ARG A 198 26.13 -1.04 -10.26
N SER A 199 24.99 -0.73 -9.65
CA SER A 199 24.58 0.62 -9.30
C SER A 199 25.24 1.03 -7.98
N ALA A 200 26.12 2.03 -8.01
CA ALA A 200 26.83 2.50 -6.82
C ALA A 200 25.89 2.89 -5.66
N PRO A 201 24.77 3.64 -5.87
CA PRO A 201 23.81 3.92 -4.80
C PRO A 201 23.27 2.67 -4.11
N ILE A 202 22.92 1.63 -4.88
CA ILE A 202 22.38 0.38 -4.34
C ILE A 202 23.48 -0.39 -3.60
N ALA A 203 24.65 -0.55 -4.20
CA ALA A 203 25.75 -1.30 -3.62
C ALA A 203 26.26 -0.67 -2.30
N HIS A 204 26.44 0.66 -2.27
CA HIS A 204 26.83 1.37 -1.05
C HIS A 204 25.78 1.25 0.04
N ARG A 205 24.49 1.40 -0.32
CA ARG A 205 23.41 1.26 0.65
C ARG A 205 23.32 -0.16 1.19
N ALA A 206 23.42 -1.17 0.33
CA ALA A 206 23.39 -2.57 0.74
C ALA A 206 24.56 -2.92 1.67
N ALA A 207 25.77 -2.45 1.36
CA ALA A 207 26.93 -2.65 2.23
C ALA A 207 26.74 -2.03 3.62
N ALA A 208 26.19 -0.81 3.69
CA ALA A 208 25.90 -0.15 4.97
C ALA A 208 24.86 -0.93 5.79
N VAL A 209 23.76 -1.37 5.16
CA VAL A 209 22.71 -2.14 5.82
C VAL A 209 23.23 -3.52 6.27
N ALA A 210 24.02 -4.21 5.44
CA ALA A 210 24.62 -5.49 5.80
C ALA A 210 25.53 -5.37 7.04
N ALA A 211 26.32 -4.29 7.13
CA ALA A 211 27.17 -4.04 8.28
C ALA A 211 26.37 -3.86 9.59
N GLU A 212 25.25 -3.13 9.54
CA GLU A 212 24.37 -2.96 10.70
C GLU A 212 23.67 -4.27 11.10
N LEU A 213 23.15 -5.04 10.14
CA LEU A 213 22.53 -6.33 10.40
C LEU A 213 23.53 -7.36 10.98
N ALA A 214 24.78 -7.35 10.51
CA ALA A 214 25.83 -8.22 11.02
C ALA A 214 26.22 -7.93 12.47
N LYS A 215 26.18 -6.66 12.91
CA LYS A 215 26.35 -6.30 14.32
C LYS A 215 25.21 -6.84 15.20
N GLY A 216 23.98 -6.79 14.69
CA GLY A 216 22.81 -7.34 15.38
C GLY A 216 22.89 -8.86 15.55
N ALA A 217 23.40 -9.57 14.54
CA ALA A 217 23.55 -11.02 14.57
C ALA A 217 24.63 -11.52 15.55
N SER A 218 25.74 -10.77 15.71
CA SER A 218 26.82 -11.15 16.62
C SER A 218 26.52 -10.88 18.10
N GLY A 219 25.56 -10.01 18.40
CA GLY A 219 25.14 -9.67 19.76
C GLY A 219 24.15 -10.64 20.42
N ASN A 220 23.55 -11.56 19.66
CA ASN A 220 22.48 -12.43 20.18
C ASN A 220 22.59 -13.88 19.66
N PRO A 221 23.49 -14.71 20.21
CA PRO A 221 23.69 -16.09 19.77
C PRO A 221 22.64 -17.09 20.29
N GLY A 222 21.58 -16.65 20.99
CA GLY A 222 20.70 -17.53 21.78
C GLY A 222 19.24 -17.66 21.32
N GLU A 223 18.80 -16.95 20.28
CA GLU A 223 17.41 -17.02 19.79
C GLU A 223 17.41 -17.24 18.27
N TRP A 224 17.62 -18.49 17.86
CA TRP A 224 17.44 -18.96 16.48
C TRP A 224 16.64 -20.25 16.49
#